data_AF-A0A2J8AJ27-F1
#
_entry.id   AF-A0A2J8AJ27-F1
#
_cell.length_a   1.000
_cell.length_b   1.000
_cell.length_c   1.000
_cell.angle_alpha   90.00
_cell.angle_beta   90.00
_cell.angle_gamma   90.00
#
_symmetry.space_group_name_H-M   'P 1'
#
loop_
_entity.id
_entity.type
_entity.pdbx_description
1 polymer ?
#
loop_
_entity_poly.entity_id
_entity_poly.type
_entity_poly.pdbx_seq_one_letter_code
_entity_poly.pdbx_strand_id
1 'polypeptide(L)'
;MMRCKESLDKLRVLNHQGHKSLVVMDEIFSSTNVVEGISGAYAVAKAMAALPKTVTVISTHFIYLCKLEKDTDRRYFNYKMQVNISKDGNITYPYTLSRGISKQYVALELLRHNGFDEGILNDAIAVRSRLTSSSSSSMKSTHVSTEVSSDASPAVSNEASNEVSNEVSNEVSNEVSNEVSNEVNEVSNEVSKVNEVSNKVSEVSKEVNEVSEVSEVSNKVSEVSEVNENMLKNTIS
;
A
#
# COMPACT_ATOMS: atom_id res chain seq x y z
N MET A 1 1.50 -10.49 -6.30
CA MET A 1 0.88 -10.84 -5.00
C MET A 1 0.87 -12.34 -4.73
N MET A 2 0.36 -13.17 -5.65
CA MET A 2 0.24 -14.63 -5.46
C MET A 2 1.55 -15.34 -5.08
N ARG A 3 2.67 -15.03 -5.73
CA ARG A 3 3.99 -15.62 -5.40
C ARG A 3 4.40 -15.39 -3.93
N CYS A 4 4.12 -14.20 -3.39
CA CYS A 4 4.43 -13.86 -2.00
C CYS A 4 3.56 -14.68 -1.03
N LYS A 5 2.26 -14.79 -1.33
CA LYS A 5 1.30 -15.61 -0.58
C LYS A 5 1.69 -17.10 -0.59
N GLU A 6 1.98 -17.66 -1.76
CA GLU A 6 2.43 -19.05 -1.89
C GLU A 6 3.73 -19.33 -1.13
N SER A 7 4.68 -18.38 -1.16
CA SER A 7 5.93 -18.50 -0.42
C SER A 7 5.67 -18.51 1.09
N LEU A 8 4.83 -17.60 1.59
CA LEU A 8 4.45 -17.57 3.01
C LEU A 8 3.74 -18.86 3.45
N ASP A 9 2.81 -19.36 2.64
CA ASP A 9 2.08 -20.60 2.94
C ASP A 9 3.03 -21.80 3.02
N LYS A 10 3.95 -21.93 2.05
CA LYS A 10 4.99 -22.96 2.09
C LYS A 10 5.87 -22.86 3.33
N LEU A 11 6.28 -21.65 3.69
CA LEU A 11 7.11 -21.42 4.89
C LEU A 11 6.36 -21.82 6.17
N ARG A 12 5.05 -21.59 6.26
CA ARG A 12 4.24 -22.03 7.41
C ARG A 12 4.20 -23.55 7.52
N VAL A 13 3.97 -24.25 6.42
CA VAL A 13 3.98 -25.73 6.38
C VAL A 13 5.34 -26.27 6.81
N LEU A 14 6.42 -25.76 6.22
CA LEU A 14 7.78 -26.19 6.54
C LEU A 14 8.15 -25.90 8.00
N ASN A 15 7.75 -24.74 8.53
CA ASN A 15 7.99 -24.38 9.92
C ASN A 15 7.22 -25.30 10.89
N HIS A 16 5.97 -25.67 10.59
CA HIS A 16 5.20 -26.66 11.38
C HIS A 16 5.84 -28.05 11.36
N GLN A 17 6.39 -28.46 10.21
CA GLN A 17 7.17 -29.70 10.07
C GLN A 17 8.54 -29.61 10.75
N GLY A 18 8.90 -28.44 11.28
CA GLY A 18 10.14 -28.22 12.00
C GLY A 18 11.37 -28.05 11.12
N HIS A 19 11.21 -27.86 9.81
CA HIS A 19 12.29 -27.62 8.86
C HIS A 19 12.88 -26.22 9.02
N LYS A 20 14.17 -26.08 8.67
CA LYS A 20 14.84 -24.79 8.52
C LYS A 20 14.61 -24.29 7.10
N SER A 21 14.30 -23.00 6.95
CA SER A 21 14.03 -22.40 5.64
C SER A 21 14.79 -21.10 5.46
N LEU A 22 15.22 -20.84 4.23
CA LEU A 22 15.73 -19.55 3.79
C LEU A 22 14.80 -19.02 2.71
N VAL A 23 14.35 -17.78 2.86
CA VAL A 23 13.59 -17.08 1.83
C VAL A 23 14.27 -15.75 1.52
N VAL A 24 14.41 -15.48 0.23
CA VAL A 24 14.91 -14.23 -0.30
C VAL A 24 13.82 -13.63 -1.17
N MET A 25 13.44 -12.39 -0.89
CA MET A 25 12.40 -11.69 -1.63
C MET A 25 12.92 -10.35 -2.12
N ASP A 26 12.74 -10.12 -3.42
CA ASP A 26 13.06 -8.85 -4.04
C ASP A 26 11.81 -8.02 -4.24
N GLU A 27 11.83 -6.80 -3.70
CA GLU A 27 10.79 -5.77 -3.84
C GLU A 27 9.35 -6.28 -3.74
N ILE A 28 9.00 -6.81 -2.56
CA ILE A 28 7.64 -7.32 -2.31
C ILE A 28 6.61 -6.19 -2.52
N PHE A 29 5.62 -6.44 -3.37
CA PHE A 29 4.50 -5.53 -3.67
C PHE A 29 4.89 -4.17 -4.28
N SER A 30 5.91 -4.12 -5.14
CA SER A 30 6.30 -2.90 -5.85
C SER A 30 5.36 -2.48 -7.00
N SER A 31 4.47 -3.36 -7.47
CA SER A 31 3.61 -3.12 -8.66
C SER A 31 2.21 -2.60 -8.34
N THR A 32 1.99 -1.97 -7.19
CA THR A 32 0.67 -1.49 -6.75
C THR A 32 0.80 -0.09 -6.16
N ASN A 33 -0.32 0.49 -5.69
CA ASN A 33 -0.31 1.79 -5.03
C ASN A 33 0.72 1.77 -3.88
N VAL A 34 1.49 2.84 -3.72
CA VAL A 34 2.58 2.91 -2.74
C VAL A 34 2.09 2.61 -1.32
N VAL A 35 0.93 3.13 -0.93
CA VAL A 35 0.37 2.93 0.42
C VAL A 35 -0.03 1.46 0.62
N GLU A 36 -0.69 0.86 -0.37
CA GLU A 36 -1.09 -0.55 -0.35
C GLU A 36 0.13 -1.47 -0.37
N GLY A 37 1.13 -1.15 -1.20
CA GLY A 37 2.39 -1.87 -1.34
C GLY A 37 3.17 -1.89 -0.04
N ILE A 38 3.33 -0.72 0.60
CA ILE A 38 3.96 -0.61 1.93
C ILE A 38 3.18 -1.46 2.95
N SER A 39 1.86 -1.29 3.00
CA SER A 39 1.01 -1.95 4.01
C SER A 39 1.07 -3.47 3.88
N GLY A 40 0.91 -3.99 2.67
CA GLY A 40 0.99 -5.42 2.38
C GLY A 40 2.38 -5.99 2.63
N ALA A 41 3.44 -5.31 2.16
CA ALA A 41 4.81 -5.79 2.30
C ALA A 41 5.21 -5.86 3.77
N TYR A 42 4.87 -4.83 4.54
CA TYR A 42 5.10 -4.77 5.97
C TYR A 42 4.37 -5.91 6.70
N ALA A 43 3.08 -6.11 6.43
CA ALA A 43 2.28 -7.14 7.09
C ALA A 43 2.81 -8.56 6.82
N VAL A 44 3.15 -8.86 5.56
CA VAL A 44 3.70 -10.16 5.19
C VAL A 44 5.09 -10.37 5.78
N ALA A 45 5.97 -9.38 5.70
CA ALA A 45 7.31 -9.48 6.29
C ALA A 45 7.23 -9.71 7.81
N LYS A 46 6.32 -9.01 8.51
CA LYS A 46 6.05 -9.21 9.94
C LYS A 46 5.56 -10.63 10.23
N ALA A 47 4.67 -11.18 9.40
CA ALA A 47 4.22 -12.57 9.54
C ALA A 47 5.36 -13.58 9.34
N MET A 48 6.31 -13.32 8.43
CA MET A 48 7.49 -14.17 8.24
C MET A 48 8.44 -14.13 9.44
N ALA A 49 8.60 -12.97 10.11
CA ALA A 49 9.40 -12.87 11.33
C ALA A 49 8.86 -13.73 12.49
N ALA A 50 7.56 -14.01 12.51
CA ALA A 50 6.97 -14.89 13.52
C ALA A 50 7.39 -16.37 13.36
N LEU A 51 8.01 -16.76 12.23
CA LEU A 51 8.46 -18.12 11.97
C LEU A 51 9.88 -18.33 12.54
N PRO A 52 10.05 -19.11 13.64
CA PRO A 52 11.33 -19.20 14.36
C PRO A 52 12.44 -19.92 13.58
N LYS A 53 12.10 -20.77 12.61
CA LYS A 53 13.08 -21.56 11.84
C LYS A 53 13.30 -21.03 10.42
N THR A 54 12.90 -19.79 10.17
CA THR A 54 13.01 -19.16 8.86
C THR A 54 13.98 -17.99 8.92
N VAL A 55 14.95 -18.00 8.01
CA VAL A 55 15.78 -16.83 7.70
C VAL A 55 15.13 -16.12 6.51
N THR A 56 14.86 -14.82 6.67
CA THR A 56 14.20 -14.00 5.65
C THR A 56 15.11 -12.84 5.27
N VAL A 57 15.38 -12.70 3.98
CA VAL A 57 16.10 -11.55 3.40
C VAL A 57 15.14 -10.84 2.45
N ILE A 58 14.93 -9.54 2.65
CA ILE A 58 14.01 -8.73 1.84
C ILE A 58 14.75 -7.48 1.38
N SER A 59 14.82 -7.25 0.07
CA SER A 59 15.16 -5.94 -0.52
C SER A 59 13.89 -5.13 -0.72
N THR A 60 13.98 -3.81 -0.47
CA THR A 60 12.85 -2.89 -0.64
C THR A 60 13.32 -1.45 -0.78
N HIS A 61 12.58 -0.65 -1.55
CA HIS A 61 12.68 0.81 -1.57
C HIS A 61 11.73 1.48 -0.55
N PHE A 62 10.85 0.71 0.11
CA PHE A 62 9.93 1.22 1.11
C PHE A 62 10.63 1.46 2.45
N ILE A 63 11.05 2.70 2.71
CA ILE A 63 11.71 3.10 3.97
C ILE A 63 10.86 2.74 5.21
N TYR A 64 9.54 2.73 5.09
CA TYR A 64 8.63 2.38 6.18
C TYR A 64 8.87 0.96 6.72
N LEU A 65 9.27 0.00 5.88
CA LEU A 65 9.56 -1.38 6.30
C LEU A 65 10.71 -1.45 7.30
N CYS A 66 11.59 -0.45 7.36
CA CYS A 66 12.67 -0.43 8.34
C CYS A 66 12.19 -0.41 9.79
N LYS A 67 10.94 -0.03 10.04
CA LYS A 67 10.31 -0.11 11.38
C LYS A 67 10.18 -1.55 11.88
N LEU A 68 10.20 -2.54 10.99
CA LEU A 68 10.14 -3.97 11.35
C LEU A 68 11.25 -4.39 12.32
N GLU A 69 12.43 -3.78 12.28
CA GLU A 69 13.50 -4.10 13.25
C GLU A 69 13.04 -3.84 14.70
N LYS A 70 12.31 -2.75 14.94
CA LYS A 70 11.71 -2.47 16.26
C LYS A 70 10.45 -3.29 16.49
N ASP A 71 9.55 -3.31 15.52
CA ASP A 71 8.19 -3.85 15.67
C ASP A 71 8.13 -5.38 15.70
N THR A 72 9.25 -6.05 15.42
CA THR A 72 9.42 -7.51 15.54
C THR A 72 10.39 -7.89 16.65
N ASP A 73 10.69 -6.99 17.59
CA ASP A 73 11.64 -7.22 18.69
C ASP A 73 13.00 -7.73 18.18
N ARG A 74 13.60 -6.99 17.24
CA ARG A 74 14.92 -7.26 16.65
C ARG A 74 15.05 -8.62 15.94
N ARG A 75 13.93 -9.19 15.48
CA ARG A 75 13.93 -10.36 14.57
C ARG A 75 14.34 -9.97 13.15
N TYR A 76 14.06 -8.73 12.75
CA TYR A 76 14.68 -8.10 11.59
C TYR A 76 15.80 -7.15 11.98
N PHE A 77 16.67 -6.91 11.01
CA PHE A 77 17.83 -6.04 11.12
C PHE A 77 17.99 -5.24 9.83
N ASN A 78 18.10 -3.92 9.93
CA ASN A 78 18.23 -3.06 8.76
C ASN A 78 19.68 -3.05 8.23
N TYR A 79 19.79 -3.25 6.92
CA TYR A 79 21.02 -3.12 6.16
C TYR A 79 20.79 -2.25 4.92
N LYS A 80 21.85 -1.61 4.46
CA LYS A 80 21.89 -0.82 3.23
C LYS A 80 23.13 -1.15 2.42
N MET A 81 23.03 -1.03 1.11
CA MET A 81 24.20 -1.01 0.25
C MET A 81 24.93 0.32 0.43
N GLN A 82 26.26 0.28 0.59
CA GLN A 82 27.05 1.50 0.65
C GLN A 82 27.14 2.15 -0.73
N VAL A 83 27.03 3.48 -0.76
CA VAL A 83 27.24 4.31 -1.95
C VAL A 83 28.08 5.51 -1.53
N ASN A 84 29.22 5.66 -2.21
CA ASN A 84 30.14 6.77 -1.98
C ASN A 84 29.96 7.79 -3.10
N ILE A 85 29.69 9.03 -2.74
CA ILE A 85 29.61 10.16 -3.68
C ILE A 85 30.80 11.06 -3.36
N SER A 86 31.72 11.19 -4.31
CA SER A 86 32.88 12.08 -4.17
C SER A 86 32.47 13.55 -4.26
N LYS A 87 33.35 14.48 -3.87
CA LYS A 87 33.10 15.93 -3.98
C LYS A 87 32.84 16.38 -5.41
N ASP A 88 33.45 15.69 -6.37
CA ASP A 88 33.31 15.96 -7.80
C ASP A 88 32.03 15.34 -8.38
N GLY A 89 31.24 14.66 -7.54
CA GLY A 89 30.01 13.99 -7.91
C GLY A 89 30.15 12.50 -8.20
N ASN A 90 31.36 12.02 -8.53
CA ASN A 90 31.56 10.62 -8.97
C ASN A 90 30.98 9.62 -7.96
N ILE A 91 30.09 8.76 -8.44
CA ILE A 91 29.42 7.73 -7.64
C ILE A 91 30.24 6.44 -7.73
N THR A 92 30.59 5.87 -6.58
CA THR A 92 31.25 4.56 -6.48
C THR A 92 30.36 3.58 -5.73
N TYR A 93 30.23 2.38 -6.30
CA TYR A 93 29.47 1.26 -5.73
C TYR A 93 30.46 0.21 -5.21
N PRO A 94 30.84 0.24 -3.92
CA PRO A 94 31.71 -0.79 -3.34
C PRO A 94 31.02 -2.16 -3.23
N TYR A 95 29.71 -2.25 -3.49
CA TYR A 95 28.90 -3.46 -3.35
C TYR A 95 28.96 -4.11 -1.96
N THR A 96 29.21 -3.30 -0.93
CA THR A 96 29.27 -3.74 0.47
C THR A 96 27.99 -3.41 1.22
N LEU A 97 27.45 -4.39 1.95
CA LEU A 97 26.36 -4.18 2.91
C LEU A 97 26.87 -3.56 4.21
N SER A 98 26.10 -2.62 4.76
CA SER A 98 26.37 -1.99 6.05
C SER A 98 25.09 -1.90 6.88
N ARG A 99 25.23 -1.90 8.20
CA ARG A 99 24.09 -1.70 9.10
C ARG A 99 23.45 -0.32 8.92
N GLY A 100 22.12 -0.28 8.97
CA GLY A 100 21.33 0.96 8.95
C GLY A 100 20.43 1.12 7.72
N ILE A 101 19.88 2.31 7.58
CA ILE A 101 18.88 2.67 6.58
C ILE A 101 19.50 3.64 5.56
N SER A 102 19.25 3.42 4.26
CA SER A 102 19.67 4.38 3.24
C SER A 102 18.78 5.63 3.26
N LYS A 103 19.40 6.80 3.31
CA LYS A 103 18.72 8.12 3.20
C LYS A 103 19.18 8.91 1.97
N GLN A 104 20.01 8.28 1.12
CA GLN A 104 20.62 8.93 -0.02
C GLN A 104 19.71 8.83 -1.25
N TYR A 105 19.50 9.94 -1.95
CA TYR A 105 18.74 10.01 -3.20
C TYR A 105 19.66 9.80 -4.41
N VAL A 106 20.24 8.61 -4.53
CA VAL A 106 21.25 8.29 -5.56
C VAL A 106 20.71 8.48 -6.99
N ALA A 107 19.40 8.27 -7.20
CA ALA A 107 18.78 8.45 -8.51
C ALA A 107 18.91 9.88 -9.07
N LEU A 108 18.84 10.91 -8.21
CA LEU A 108 18.99 12.29 -8.67
C LEU A 108 20.44 12.60 -9.05
N GLU A 109 21.40 12.03 -8.33
CA GLU A 109 22.81 12.12 -8.70
C GLU A 109 23.07 11.41 -10.03
N LEU A 110 22.43 10.25 -10.26
CA LEU A 110 22.52 9.55 -11.53
C LEU A 110 21.94 10.35 -12.70
N LEU A 111 20.84 11.09 -12.52
CA LEU A 111 20.31 11.98 -13.56
C LEU A 111 21.35 13.03 -13.96
N ARG A 112 21.96 13.68 -12.97
CA ARG A 112 23.02 14.68 -13.18
C ARG A 112 24.21 14.08 -13.94
N HIS A 113 24.64 12.88 -13.58
CA HIS A 113 25.79 12.20 -14.16
C HIS A 113 25.57 11.69 -15.58
N ASN A 114 24.35 11.25 -15.87
CA ASN A 114 23.99 10.73 -17.19
C ASN A 114 23.70 11.84 -18.21
N GLY A 115 23.94 13.11 -17.86
CA GLY A 115 23.78 14.25 -18.76
C GLY A 115 22.33 14.56 -19.11
N PHE A 116 21.39 14.30 -18.19
CA PHE A 116 20.01 14.78 -18.36
C PHE A 116 19.98 16.32 -18.36
N ASP A 117 19.02 16.87 -19.10
CA ASP A 117 18.81 18.32 -19.18
C ASP A 117 18.59 18.96 -17.80
N GLU A 118 19.14 20.16 -17.61
CA GLU A 118 19.05 20.90 -16.34
C GLU A 118 17.61 21.21 -15.96
N GLY A 119 16.71 21.44 -16.92
CA GLY A 119 15.28 21.60 -16.67
C GLY A 119 14.67 20.35 -16.03
N ILE A 120 14.97 19.16 -16.57
CA ILE A 120 14.52 17.87 -16.02
C ILE A 120 15.05 17.66 -14.60
N LEU A 121 16.33 17.99 -14.37
CA LEU A 121 16.95 17.87 -13.05
C LEU A 121 16.28 18.80 -12.03
N ASN A 122 16.04 20.06 -12.41
CA ASN A 122 15.38 21.05 -11.57
C ASN A 122 13.95 20.63 -11.21
N ASP A 123 13.20 20.11 -12.18
CA ASP A 123 11.86 19.58 -11.96
C ASP A 123 11.86 18.40 -10.98
N ALA A 124 12.79 17.45 -11.16
CA ALA A 124 12.92 16.30 -10.28
C ALA A 124 13.26 16.73 -8.83
N ILE A 125 14.16 17.71 -8.67
CA ILE A 125 14.52 18.30 -7.37
C ILE A 125 13.33 19.02 -6.73
N ALA A 126 12.54 19.76 -7.52
CA ALA A 126 11.36 20.47 -7.04
C ALA A 126 10.27 19.50 -6.56
N VAL A 127 9.98 18.45 -7.34
CA VAL A 127 9.03 17.39 -6.96
C VAL A 127 9.47 16.71 -5.65
N ARG A 128 10.74 16.32 -5.55
CA ARG A 128 11.28 15.72 -4.30
C ARG A 128 11.02 16.62 -3.11
N SER A 129 11.33 17.91 -3.24
CA SER A 129 11.24 18.87 -2.15
C SER A 129 9.80 18.94 -1.61
N ARG A 130 8.80 19.00 -2.51
CA ARG A 130 7.38 18.97 -2.16
C ARG A 130 6.96 17.68 -1.43
N LEU A 131 7.41 16.51 -1.91
CA LEU A 131 7.09 15.22 -1.28
C LEU A 131 7.68 15.10 0.13
N THR A 132 8.86 15.69 0.36
CA THR A 132 9.52 15.67 1.68
C THR A 132 8.95 16.69 2.66
N SER A 133 8.53 17.87 2.20
CA SER A 133 7.96 18.92 3.07
C SER A 133 6.59 18.52 3.63
N SER A 134 5.73 17.91 2.81
CA SER A 134 4.39 17.48 3.22
C SER A 134 4.40 16.35 4.26
N SER A 135 5.51 15.63 4.39
CA SER A 135 5.67 14.58 5.41
C SER A 135 6.06 15.12 6.79
N SER A 136 6.37 16.42 6.91
CA SER A 136 6.96 17.05 8.10
C SER A 136 5.97 17.92 8.91
N SER A 137 4.77 18.20 8.39
CA SER A 137 3.82 19.15 8.97
C SER A 137 2.84 18.55 9.99
N SER A 138 2.86 17.23 10.24
CA SER A 138 1.94 16.57 11.20
C SER A 138 2.43 16.54 12.66
N MET A 139 3.60 17.12 12.98
CA MET A 139 4.10 17.19 14.36
C MET A 139 4.78 18.52 14.66
N LYS A 140 3.98 19.56 14.94
CA LYS A 140 4.34 20.66 15.85
C LYS A 140 3.08 21.47 16.17
N SER A 141 2.46 21.16 17.30
CA SER A 141 1.61 22.09 18.03
C SER A 141 1.97 21.99 19.52
N THR A 142 2.06 23.17 20.15
CA THR A 142 2.15 23.47 21.60
C THR A 142 3.41 22.99 22.34
N HIS A 143 4.22 23.77 23.05
CA HIS A 143 4.21 25.10 23.70
C HIS A 143 5.70 25.54 23.80
N VAL A 144 6.12 26.80 23.66
CA VAL A 144 6.18 27.81 24.73
C VAL A 144 6.57 29.16 24.08
N SER A 145 5.87 30.21 24.51
CA SER A 145 6.02 31.62 24.14
C SER A 145 7.26 32.28 24.76
N THR A 146 7.80 33.28 24.03
CA THR A 146 8.43 34.55 24.49
C THR A 146 9.66 34.45 25.42
N GLU A 147 10.81 35.10 25.15
CA GLU A 147 11.03 36.55 25.16
C GLU A 147 12.29 37.02 24.34
N VAL A 148 12.05 38.01 23.47
CA VAL A 148 12.68 39.34 23.21
C VAL A 148 14.21 39.60 23.12
N SER A 149 14.53 40.41 22.09
CA SER A 149 15.57 41.48 21.96
C SER A 149 16.91 41.09 21.29
N SER A 150 17.53 41.84 20.38
CA SER A 150 17.25 43.05 19.56
C SER A 150 18.53 43.31 18.74
N ASP A 151 18.46 43.56 17.42
CA ASP A 151 19.09 44.75 16.79
C ASP A 151 18.89 44.82 15.26
N ALA A 152 18.47 46.03 14.85
CA ALA A 152 18.58 46.80 13.58
C ALA A 152 19.11 46.13 12.28
N SER A 153 18.65 46.41 11.06
CA SER A 153 17.77 47.45 10.48
C SER A 153 17.40 47.08 9.02
N PRO A 154 16.41 47.76 8.40
CA PRO A 154 15.69 47.32 7.20
C PRO A 154 16.15 48.00 5.90
N ALA A 155 15.85 47.41 4.74
CA ALA A 155 15.09 48.03 3.64
C ALA A 155 15.22 47.30 2.29
N VAL A 156 14.06 47.16 1.63
CA VAL A 156 13.80 46.96 0.19
C VAL A 156 14.07 45.58 -0.45
N SER A 157 13.05 44.71 -0.45
CA SER A 157 12.69 43.95 -1.67
C SER A 157 11.28 43.30 -1.67
N ASN A 158 10.41 43.60 -0.70
CA ASN A 158 9.16 42.83 -0.47
C ASN A 158 7.85 43.52 -0.91
N GLU A 159 7.85 44.31 -1.99
CA GLU A 159 6.60 44.90 -2.50
C GLU A 159 6.03 44.19 -3.74
N ALA A 160 6.78 43.31 -4.42
CA ALA A 160 6.34 42.71 -5.69
C ALA A 160 5.99 41.21 -5.64
N SER A 161 6.25 40.50 -4.52
CA SER A 161 6.02 39.05 -4.43
C SER A 161 4.75 38.66 -3.67
N ASN A 162 4.01 39.61 -3.10
CA ASN A 162 2.86 39.31 -2.24
C ASN A 162 1.48 39.50 -2.91
N GLU A 163 1.38 40.15 -4.07
CA GLU A 163 0.08 40.24 -4.76
C GLU A 163 -0.17 39.05 -5.70
N VAL A 164 0.85 38.51 -6.38
CA VAL A 164 0.67 37.40 -7.34
C VAL A 164 0.55 36.03 -6.65
N SER A 165 1.09 35.85 -5.44
CA SER A 165 0.99 34.57 -4.73
C SER A 165 -0.36 34.32 -4.04
N ASN A 166 -1.18 35.35 -3.85
CA ASN A 166 -2.45 35.22 -3.12
C ASN A 166 -3.68 35.05 -4.03
N GLU A 167 -3.65 35.51 -5.28
CA GLU A 167 -4.75 35.23 -6.23
C GLU A 167 -4.68 33.80 -6.78
N VAL A 168 -3.48 33.34 -7.21
CA VAL A 168 -3.34 32.00 -7.81
C VAL A 168 -3.50 30.86 -6.78
N SER A 169 -3.15 31.10 -5.51
CA SER A 169 -3.31 30.09 -4.45
C SER A 169 -4.76 29.86 -4.05
N ASN A 170 -5.64 30.85 -4.24
CA ASN A 170 -7.03 30.77 -3.82
C ASN A 170 -7.97 30.27 -4.93
N GLU A 171 -7.68 30.52 -6.21
CA GLU A 171 -8.46 29.94 -7.31
C GLU A 171 -8.18 28.44 -7.48
N VAL A 172 -6.91 28.02 -7.52
CA VAL A 172 -6.55 26.61 -7.75
C VAL A 172 -6.92 25.71 -6.57
N SER A 173 -6.83 26.21 -5.33
CA SER A 173 -7.19 25.42 -4.14
C SER A 173 -8.69 25.20 -3.99
N ASN A 174 -9.52 26.16 -4.44
CA ASN A 174 -10.98 26.06 -4.31
C ASN A 174 -11.61 25.27 -5.45
N GLU A 175 -11.09 25.37 -6.67
CA GLU A 175 -11.67 24.66 -7.82
C GLU A 175 -11.35 23.16 -7.76
N VAL A 176 -10.11 22.79 -7.42
CA VAL A 176 -9.72 21.36 -7.28
C VAL A 176 -10.36 20.70 -6.06
N SER A 177 -10.53 21.43 -4.94
CA SER A 177 -11.15 20.86 -3.74
C SER A 177 -12.65 20.65 -3.89
N ASN A 178 -13.34 21.52 -4.65
CA ASN A 178 -14.79 21.42 -4.84
C ASN A 178 -15.15 20.38 -5.92
N GLU A 179 -14.39 20.27 -7.01
CA GLU A 179 -14.63 19.25 -8.05
C GLU A 179 -14.43 17.84 -7.47
N VAL A 180 -13.32 17.61 -6.75
CA VAL A 180 -13.00 16.31 -6.14
C VAL A 180 -13.97 15.96 -5.01
N SER A 181 -14.41 16.92 -4.21
CA SER A 181 -15.39 16.65 -3.15
C SER A 181 -16.78 16.31 -3.72
N ASN A 182 -17.17 16.92 -4.84
CA ASN A 182 -18.46 16.66 -5.46
C ASN A 182 -18.48 15.31 -6.19
N GLU A 183 -17.42 14.95 -6.93
CA GLU A 183 -17.30 13.61 -7.54
C GLU A 183 -17.22 12.49 -6.50
N VAL A 184 -16.49 12.69 -5.39
CA VAL A 184 -16.38 11.69 -4.31
C VAL A 184 -17.73 11.48 -3.61
N ASN A 185 -18.55 12.53 -3.47
CA ASN A 185 -19.89 12.40 -2.89
C ASN A 185 -20.87 11.69 -3.85
N GLU A 186 -20.76 11.90 -5.15
CA GLU A 186 -21.58 11.21 -6.15
C GLU A 186 -21.23 9.71 -6.23
N VAL A 187 -19.93 9.38 -6.20
CA VAL A 187 -19.43 7.99 -6.17
C VAL A 187 -19.79 7.29 -4.84
N SER A 188 -19.74 7.99 -3.71
CA SER A 188 -20.15 7.44 -2.41
C SER A 188 -21.64 7.04 -2.39
N ASN A 189 -22.50 7.86 -3.03
CA ASN A 189 -23.92 7.57 -3.16
C ASN A 189 -24.21 6.41 -4.13
N GLU A 190 -23.41 6.25 -5.20
CA GLU A 190 -23.47 5.09 -6.10
C GLU A 190 -23.02 3.79 -5.40
N VAL A 191 -21.91 3.82 -4.65
CA VAL A 191 -21.39 2.67 -3.87
C VAL A 191 -22.39 2.22 -2.81
N SER A 192 -23.14 3.16 -2.22
CA SER A 192 -24.21 2.85 -1.27
C SER A 192 -25.34 2.02 -1.90
N LYS A 193 -25.73 2.35 -3.15
CA LYS A 193 -26.72 1.58 -3.91
C LYS A 193 -26.20 0.21 -4.32
N VAL A 194 -24.91 0.09 -4.67
CA VAL A 194 -24.27 -1.18 -5.02
C VAL A 194 -24.24 -2.15 -3.82
N ASN A 195 -23.99 -1.64 -2.60
CA ASN A 195 -24.03 -2.47 -1.39
C ASN A 195 -25.45 -2.96 -1.07
N GLU A 196 -26.48 -2.16 -1.33
CA GLU A 196 -27.88 -2.58 -1.15
C GLU A 196 -28.26 -3.67 -2.18
N VAL A 197 -27.81 -3.54 -3.43
CA VAL A 197 -28.01 -4.55 -4.47
C VAL A 197 -27.24 -5.84 -4.14
N SER A 198 -26.00 -5.73 -3.64
CA SER A 198 -25.21 -6.90 -3.23
C SER A 198 -25.88 -7.68 -2.10
N ASN A 199 -26.50 -6.98 -1.14
CA ASN A 199 -27.22 -7.62 -0.05
C ASN A 199 -28.50 -8.31 -0.56
N LYS A 200 -29.26 -7.67 -1.46
CA LYS A 200 -30.43 -8.29 -2.11
C LYS A 200 -30.06 -9.50 -2.97
N VAL A 201 -28.95 -9.44 -3.71
CA VAL A 201 -28.43 -10.58 -4.50
C VAL A 201 -28.02 -11.74 -3.58
N SER A 202 -27.46 -11.44 -2.40
CA SER A 202 -27.13 -12.47 -1.42
C SER A 202 -28.37 -13.15 -0.82
N GLU A 203 -29.47 -12.43 -0.64
CA GLU A 203 -30.75 -12.99 -0.19
C GLU A 203 -31.42 -13.83 -1.29
N VAL A 204 -31.47 -13.32 -2.53
CA VAL A 204 -32.01 -14.07 -3.69
C VAL A 204 -31.20 -15.34 -3.94
N SER A 205 -29.88 -15.31 -3.75
CA SER A 205 -29.04 -16.52 -3.90
C SER A 205 -29.34 -17.61 -2.88
N LYS A 206 -29.85 -17.24 -1.68
CA LYS A 206 -30.29 -18.20 -0.67
C LYS A 206 -31.65 -18.80 -1.03
N GLU A 207 -32.60 -17.97 -1.48
CA GLU A 207 -33.91 -18.45 -1.94
C GLU A 207 -33.79 -19.37 -3.17
N VAL A 208 -32.90 -19.07 -4.12
CA VAL A 208 -32.64 -19.92 -5.30
C VAL A 208 -32.07 -21.29 -4.90
N ASN A 209 -31.22 -21.35 -3.88
CA ASN A 209 -30.70 -22.61 -3.37
C ASN A 209 -31.81 -23.44 -2.69
N GLU A 210 -32.69 -22.83 -1.91
CA GLU A 210 -33.84 -23.53 -1.31
C GLU A 210 -34.82 -24.05 -2.38
N VAL A 211 -35.06 -23.28 -3.46
CA VAL A 211 -35.91 -23.72 -4.59
C VAL A 211 -35.27 -24.90 -5.34
N SER A 212 -33.94 -24.93 -5.46
CA SER A 212 -33.24 -26.07 -6.08
C SER A 212 -33.41 -27.37 -5.29
N GLU A 213 -33.36 -27.31 -3.95
CA GLU A 213 -33.61 -28.46 -3.08
C GLU A 213 -35.07 -28.94 -3.16
N VAL A 214 -36.03 -28.01 -3.25
CA VAL A 214 -37.46 -28.35 -3.43
C VAL A 214 -37.71 -29.04 -4.78
N SER A 215 -36.99 -28.65 -5.84
CA SER A 215 -37.11 -29.30 -7.16
C SER A 215 -36.59 -30.74 -7.17
N GLU A 216 -35.51 -31.03 -6.43
CA GLU A 216 -35.00 -32.40 -6.26
C GLU A 216 -35.96 -33.28 -5.45
N VAL A 217 -36.62 -32.72 -4.44
CA VAL A 217 -37.64 -33.43 -3.66
C VAL A 217 -38.88 -33.68 -4.52
N SER A 218 -39.31 -32.71 -5.33
CA SER A 218 -40.47 -32.89 -6.20
C SER A 218 -40.25 -33.98 -7.25
N ASN A 219 -39.04 -34.08 -7.82
CA ASN A 219 -38.69 -35.14 -8.78
C ASN A 219 -38.72 -36.54 -8.15
N LYS A 220 -38.27 -36.67 -6.89
CA LYS A 220 -38.36 -37.93 -6.14
C LYS A 220 -39.81 -38.31 -5.79
N VAL A 221 -40.67 -37.33 -5.52
CA VAL A 221 -42.09 -37.59 -5.24
C VAL A 221 -42.84 -38.06 -6.50
N SER A 222 -42.52 -37.54 -7.69
CA SER A 222 -43.08 -38.05 -8.96
C SER A 222 -42.71 -39.51 -9.23
N GLU A 223 -41.45 -39.91 -8.99
CA GLU A 223 -41.03 -41.31 -9.16
C GLU A 223 -41.79 -42.26 -8.21
N VAL A 224 -42.03 -41.85 -6.96
CA VAL A 224 -42.80 -42.65 -5.98
C VAL A 224 -44.27 -42.77 -6.37
N SER A 225 -44.85 -41.73 -6.99
CA SER A 225 -46.25 -41.75 -7.44
C SER A 225 -46.48 -42.70 -8.62
N GLU A 226 -45.54 -42.77 -9.58
CA GLU A 226 -45.59 -43.74 -10.69
C GLU A 226 -45.45 -45.19 -10.21
N VAL A 227 -44.62 -45.45 -9.20
CA VAL A 227 -44.49 -46.78 -8.60
C VAL A 227 -45.79 -47.21 -7.91
N ASN A 228 -46.47 -46.28 -7.23
CA ASN A 228 -47.72 -46.58 -6.54
C ASN A 228 -48.89 -46.84 -7.50
N GLU A 229 -49.01 -46.07 -8.60
CA GLU A 229 -50.02 -46.35 -9.63
C GLU A 229 -49.81 -47.71 -10.31
N ASN A 230 -48.56 -48.09 -10.57
CA ASN A 230 -48.24 -49.39 -11.18
C ASN A 230 -48.50 -50.57 -10.21
N MET A 231 -48.30 -50.38 -8.91
CA MET A 231 -48.66 -51.37 -7.88
C MET A 231 -50.17 -51.54 -7.74
N LEU A 232 -50.94 -50.46 -7.80
CA LEU A 232 -52.42 -50.48 -7.75
C LEU A 232 -53.01 -51.17 -8.99
N LYS A 233 -52.46 -50.94 -10.19
CA LYS A 233 -52.88 -51.63 -11.42
C LYS A 233 -52.61 -53.13 -11.38
N ASN A 234 -51.55 -53.58 -10.71
CA ASN A 234 -51.21 -54.99 -10.57
C ASN A 234 -51.99 -55.74 -9.47
N THR A 235 -52.71 -55.03 -8.59
CA THR A 235 -53.46 -55.65 -7.48
C THR A 235 -54.95 -55.84 -7.80
N ILE A 236 -55.45 -55.23 -8.89
CA ILE A 236 -56.87 -55.27 -9.30
C ILE A 236 -57.08 -56.12 -10.59
N SER A 237 -56.06 -56.86 -11.05
CA SER A 237 -56.17 -57.79 -12.19
C SER A 237 -56.17 -59.26 -11.78
#